data_AF-A0A523CHY2-F1
#
_entry.id   AF-A0A523CHY2-F1
#
_cell.length_a   1.000
_cell.length_b   1.000
_cell.length_c   1.000
_cell.angle_alpha   90.00
_cell.angle_beta   90.00
_cell.angle_gamma   90.00
#
_symmetry.space_group_name_H-M   'P 1'
#
loop_
_entity.id
_entity.type
_entity.pdbx_description
1 polymer ?
#
loop_
_entity_poly.entity_id
_entity_poly.type
_entity_poly.pdbx_seq_one_letter_code
_entity_poly.pdbx_strand_id
1 'polypeptide(L)'
;MMPNARPLTEIFQELKKFLEEYQGTQQNLAIKAGVSQSTISRARAYRQRDRLSKGLLSLCNYAGIKTQITANALHRDPRENEVLIDALREVWDGSVKNAAALAKVIRSMKALCSPEH
;
A
#
# COMPACT_ATOMS: atom_id res chain seq x y z
N MET A 1 20.52 4.98 15.17
CA MET A 1 19.89 5.98 14.28
C MET A 1 19.10 5.21 13.23
N MET A 2 17.79 5.02 13.45
CA MET A 2 16.94 4.35 12.45
C MET A 2 16.82 5.27 11.22
N PRO A 3 16.92 4.76 9.98
CA PRO A 3 16.79 5.61 8.80
C PRO A 3 15.40 6.25 8.80
N ASN A 4 15.35 7.59 8.72
CA ASN A 4 14.11 8.35 8.66
C ASN A 4 13.24 7.82 7.52
N ALA A 5 12.04 7.37 7.87
CA ALA A 5 11.05 6.93 6.90
C ALA A 5 10.70 8.09 5.96
N ARG A 6 10.75 7.86 4.64
CA ARG A 6 10.40 8.90 3.68
C ARG A 6 8.88 9.07 3.59
N PRO A 7 8.34 10.31 3.58
CA PRO A 7 6.94 10.55 3.32
C PRO A 7 6.51 9.98 1.96
N LEU A 8 5.36 9.31 1.91
CA LEU A 8 4.82 8.75 0.66
C LEU A 8 4.62 9.84 -0.41
N THR A 9 4.27 11.05 0.01
CA THR A 9 4.09 12.21 -0.87
C THR A 9 5.35 12.53 -1.68
N GLU A 10 6.52 12.50 -1.05
CA GLU A 10 7.81 12.73 -1.74
C GLU A 10 8.09 11.63 -2.76
N ILE A 11 7.87 10.36 -2.38
CA ILE A 11 8.05 9.21 -3.28
C ILE A 11 7.14 9.34 -4.51
N PHE A 12 5.88 9.76 -4.31
CA PHE A 12 4.94 9.94 -5.41
C PHE A 12 5.30 11.13 -6.31
N GLN A 13 5.85 12.22 -5.75
CA GLN A 13 6.33 13.36 -6.55
C GLN A 13 7.54 12.97 -7.40
N GLU A 14 8.52 12.26 -6.84
CA GLU A 14 9.68 11.74 -7.60
C GLU A 14 9.23 10.79 -8.70
N LEU A 15 8.33 9.87 -8.39
CA LEU A 15 7.80 8.94 -9.38
C LEU A 15 7.02 9.67 -10.49
N LYS A 16 6.25 10.70 -10.15
CA LYS A 16 5.54 11.51 -11.15
C LYS A 16 6.54 12.19 -12.10
N LYS A 17 7.57 12.83 -11.55
CA LYS A 17 8.63 13.48 -12.34
C LYS A 17 9.32 12.48 -13.28
N PHE A 18 9.69 11.31 -12.78
CA PHE A 18 10.26 10.24 -13.60
C PHE A 18 9.33 9.83 -14.76
N LEU A 19 8.02 9.71 -14.51
CA LEU A 19 7.04 9.32 -15.52
C LEU A 19 6.78 10.39 -16.59
N GLU A 20 6.98 11.66 -16.25
CA GLU A 20 6.92 12.82 -17.15
C GLU A 20 8.18 12.92 -18.01
N GLU A 21 9.35 12.65 -17.43
CA GLU A 21 10.66 12.67 -18.12
C GLU A 21 10.91 11.42 -18.97
N TYR A 22 10.17 10.33 -18.75
CA TYR A 22 10.35 9.08 -19.48
C TYR A 22 10.00 9.22 -20.97
N GLN A 23 11.05 9.18 -21.81
CA GLN A 23 10.93 9.18 -23.26
C GLN A 23 10.67 7.75 -23.77
N GLY A 24 9.38 7.41 -23.88
CA GLY A 24 8.94 6.12 -24.44
C GLY A 24 7.46 5.84 -24.20
N THR A 25 6.98 4.71 -24.71
CA THR A 25 5.59 4.29 -24.53
C THR A 25 5.36 3.71 -23.13
N GLN A 26 4.13 3.81 -22.63
CA GLN A 26 3.74 3.20 -21.35
C GLN A 26 3.92 1.68 -21.37
N GLN A 27 3.71 1.04 -22.52
CA GLN A 27 3.92 -0.40 -22.69
C GLN A 27 5.38 -0.79 -22.52
N ASN A 28 6.30 -0.04 -23.15
CA ASN A 28 7.73 -0.31 -23.01
C ASN A 28 8.19 -0.11 -21.56
N LEU A 29 7.71 0.96 -20.91
CA LEU A 29 7.99 1.18 -19.49
C LEU A 29 7.44 0.04 -18.61
N ALA A 30 6.23 -0.41 -18.86
CA ALA A 30 5.59 -1.49 -18.11
C ALA A 30 6.41 -2.79 -18.18
N ILE A 31 6.87 -3.15 -19.39
CA ILE A 31 7.73 -4.32 -19.63
C ILE A 31 9.04 -4.18 -18.86
N LYS A 32 9.74 -3.05 -19.01
CA LYS A 32 11.04 -2.82 -18.35
C LYS A 32 10.94 -2.79 -16.82
N ALA A 33 9.85 -2.26 -16.28
CA ALA A 33 9.61 -2.19 -14.84
C ALA A 33 8.95 -3.46 -14.25
N GLY A 34 8.62 -4.46 -15.08
CA GLY A 34 7.98 -5.71 -14.65
C GLY A 34 6.57 -5.52 -14.09
N VAL A 35 5.81 -4.55 -14.61
CA VAL A 35 4.45 -4.23 -14.15
C VAL A 35 3.46 -4.21 -15.31
N SER A 36 2.16 -4.18 -15.01
CA SER A 36 1.13 -3.98 -16.05
C SER A 36 1.07 -2.54 -16.54
N GLN A 37 0.70 -2.34 -17.82
CA GLN A 37 0.47 -0.99 -18.38
C GLN A 37 -0.58 -0.20 -17.58
N SER A 38 -1.60 -0.87 -17.04
CA SER A 38 -2.60 -0.23 -16.18
C SER A 38 -1.99 0.34 -14.89
N THR A 39 -0.89 -0.22 -14.39
CA THR A 39 -0.15 0.33 -13.24
C THR A 39 0.54 1.64 -13.60
N ILE A 40 1.15 1.72 -14.78
CA ILE A 40 1.77 2.96 -15.29
C ILE A 40 0.71 4.05 -15.51
N SER A 41 -0.39 3.72 -16.18
CA SER A 41 -1.50 4.65 -16.42
C SER A 41 -2.06 5.23 -15.12
N ARG A 42 -2.32 4.36 -14.13
CA ARG A 42 -2.77 4.78 -12.79
C ARG A 42 -1.74 5.60 -12.03
N ALA A 43 -0.44 5.35 -12.22
CA ALA A 43 0.62 6.14 -11.60
C ALA A 43 0.71 7.55 -12.21
N ARG A 44 0.58 7.67 -13.54
CA ARG A 44 0.52 8.96 -14.25
C ARG A 44 -0.69 9.79 -13.88
N ALA A 45 -1.85 9.16 -13.73
CA ALA A 45 -3.08 9.83 -13.34
C ALA A 45 -3.07 10.43 -11.92
N TYR A 46 -1.97 10.28 -11.18
CA TYR A 46 -1.72 10.82 -9.84
C TYR A 46 -2.98 10.84 -8.96
N ARG A 47 -3.37 9.66 -8.47
CA ARG A 47 -4.28 9.60 -7.31
C ARG A 47 -3.42 9.40 -6.08
N GLN A 48 -3.49 10.35 -5.15
CA GLN A 48 -2.85 10.25 -3.84
C GLN A 48 -3.27 8.91 -3.23
N ARG A 49 -2.29 8.09 -2.85
CA ARG A 49 -2.53 6.77 -2.26
C ARG A 49 -1.93 6.73 -0.88
N ASP A 50 -2.66 6.05 -0.01
CA ASP A 50 -2.21 5.83 1.36
C ASP A 50 -1.18 4.71 1.50
N ARG A 51 -0.88 4.01 0.39
CA ARG A 51 0.04 2.87 0.37
C ARG A 51 0.72 2.69 -0.98
N LEU A 52 1.92 2.14 -0.95
CA LEU A 52 2.61 1.64 -2.13
C LEU A 52 2.24 0.17 -2.37
N SER A 53 1.53 -0.09 -3.46
CA SER A 53 1.29 -1.48 -3.88
C SER A 53 2.59 -2.12 -4.37
N LYS A 54 2.63 -3.46 -4.45
CA LYS A 54 3.79 -4.19 -5.01
C LYS A 54 4.19 -3.70 -6.40
N GLY A 55 3.22 -3.40 -7.27
CA GLY A 55 3.49 -2.86 -8.60
C GLY A 55 4.08 -1.44 -8.56
N LEU A 56 3.60 -0.57 -7.67
CA LEU A 56 4.19 0.75 -7.46
C LEU A 56 5.61 0.66 -6.90
N LEU A 57 5.85 -0.27 -5.96
CA LEU A 57 7.18 -0.53 -5.42
C LEU A 57 8.16 -0.99 -6.51
N SER A 58 7.74 -1.92 -7.37
CA SER A 58 8.54 -2.38 -8.53
C SER A 58 8.87 -1.23 -9.48
N LEU A 59 7.90 -0.37 -9.73
CA LEU A 59 8.09 0.81 -10.58
C LEU A 59 9.06 1.83 -9.94
N CYS A 60 8.95 2.09 -8.65
CA CYS A 60 9.88 2.96 -7.92
C CYS A 60 11.31 2.37 -7.94
N ASN A 61 11.45 1.07 -7.73
CA ASN A 61 12.75 0.38 -7.80
C ASN A 61 13.37 0.51 -9.19
N TYR A 62 12.57 0.31 -10.26
CA TYR A 62 13.02 0.51 -11.63
C TYR A 62 13.47 1.97 -11.89
N ALA A 63 12.75 2.94 -11.32
CA ALA A 63 13.09 4.36 -11.41
C ALA A 63 14.29 4.77 -10.50
N GLY A 64 14.87 3.85 -9.73
CA GLY A 64 15.95 4.15 -8.78
C GLY A 64 15.50 4.95 -7.55
N ILE A 65 14.19 5.06 -7.31
CA ILE A 65 13.61 5.81 -6.20
C ILE A 65 13.75 4.96 -4.93
N LYS A 66 14.51 5.46 -3.95
CA LYS A 66 14.67 4.79 -2.66
C LYS A 66 13.37 4.88 -1.88
N THR A 67 12.70 3.74 -1.76
CA THR A 67 11.47 3.57 -1.00
C THR A 67 11.77 2.92 0.35
N GLN A 68 12.76 3.39 1.13
CA GLN A 68 12.83 3.06 2.56
C GLN A 68 11.58 3.63 3.25
N ILE A 69 10.46 2.97 3.03
CA ILE A 69 9.23 3.20 3.72
C ILE A 69 9.24 2.23 4.89
N THR A 70 8.90 2.73 6.07
CA THR A 70 8.64 1.87 7.23
C THR A 70 7.68 0.76 6.80
N ALA A 71 7.85 -0.46 7.32
CA ALA A 71 6.92 -1.56 7.07
C ALA A 71 5.44 -1.13 7.32
N ASN A 72 5.25 -0.13 8.20
CA ASN A 72 4.01 0.57 8.51
C ASN A 72 3.35 1.32 7.34
N ALA A 73 4.06 1.64 6.26
CA ALA A 73 3.46 2.28 5.08
C ALA A 73 2.95 1.29 4.02
N LEU A 74 3.35 0.01 4.10
CA LEU A 74 2.68 -1.07 3.37
C LEU A 74 1.42 -1.53 4.10
N HIS A 75 1.44 -1.47 5.44
CA HIS A 75 0.33 -1.82 6.32
C HIS A 75 0.27 -0.79 7.44
N ARG A 76 -0.65 0.20 7.37
CA ARG A 76 -0.88 1.10 8.51
C ARG A 76 -1.13 0.24 9.75
N ASP A 77 -0.52 0.60 10.88
CA ASP A 77 -0.76 -0.13 12.13
C ASP A 77 -2.29 -0.07 12.41
N PRO A 78 -2.99 -1.21 12.54
CA PRO A 78 -4.40 -1.23 12.87
C PRO A 78 -4.75 -0.40 14.12
N ARG A 79 -3.79 -0.23 15.03
CA ARG A 79 -3.92 0.60 16.25
C ARG A 79 -4.07 2.09 15.96
N GLU A 80 -3.62 2.55 14.80
CA GLU A 80 -3.75 3.95 14.36
C GLU A 80 -5.09 4.21 13.65
N ASN A 81 -5.92 3.19 13.41
CA ASN A 81 -7.22 3.35 12.80
C ASN A 81 -8.31 3.45 13.88
N GLU A 82 -8.70 4.68 14.21
CA GLU A 82 -9.69 4.98 15.26
C GLU A 82 -11.00 4.20 15.05
N VAL A 83 -11.53 4.19 13.82
CA VAL A 83 -12.77 3.47 13.49
C VAL A 83 -12.68 1.98 13.80
N LEU A 84 -11.57 1.33 13.45
CA LEU A 84 -11.36 -0.09 13.72
C LEU A 84 -11.24 -0.36 15.23
N ILE A 85 -10.48 0.48 15.93
CA ILE A 85 -10.23 0.30 17.37
C ILE A 85 -11.49 0.57 18.19
N ASP A 86 -12.29 1.59 17.84
CA ASP A 86 -13.53 1.89 18.54
C ASP A 86 -14.56 0.78 18.33
N ALA A 87 -14.72 0.27 17.10
CA ALA A 87 -15.55 -0.91 16.85
C ALA A 87 -15.08 -2.15 17.65
N LEU A 88 -13.77 -2.35 17.78
CA LEU A 88 -13.23 -3.42 18.63
C LEU A 88 -13.54 -3.21 20.11
N ARG A 89 -13.46 -1.97 20.61
CA ARG A 89 -13.77 -1.62 22.01
C ARG A 89 -15.25 -1.82 22.35
N GLU A 90 -16.15 -1.52 21.42
CA GLU A 90 -17.60 -1.68 21.63
C GLU A 90 -18.02 -3.16 21.75
N VAL A 91 -17.40 -4.05 20.97
CA VAL A 91 -17.81 -5.47 20.91
C VAL A 91 -17.00 -6.35 21.87
N TRP A 92 -15.82 -5.91 22.31
CA TRP A 92 -14.98 -6.67 23.22
C TRP A 92 -15.41 -6.52 24.69
N ASP A 93 -15.78 -7.64 25.30
CA ASP A 93 -16.22 -7.75 26.70
C ASP A 93 -15.08 -7.96 27.72
N GLY A 94 -13.82 -7.86 27.29
CA GLY A 94 -12.63 -8.11 28.11
C GLY A 94 -12.22 -9.57 28.25
N SER A 95 -13.03 -10.55 27.81
CA SER A 95 -12.74 -11.98 27.97
C SER A 95 -11.85 -12.56 26.86
N VAL A 96 -11.05 -13.56 27.21
CA VAL A 96 -10.21 -14.31 26.25
C VAL A 96 -11.07 -15.05 25.22
N LYS A 97 -12.22 -15.58 25.64
CA LYS A 97 -13.16 -16.30 24.77
C LYS A 97 -13.72 -15.38 23.68
N ASN A 98 -14.14 -14.17 24.05
CA ASN A 98 -14.64 -13.20 23.09
C ASN A 98 -13.54 -12.70 22.15
N ALA A 99 -12.33 -12.43 22.66
CA ALA A 99 -11.19 -12.08 21.84
C ALA A 99 -10.88 -13.13 20.76
N ALA A 100 -10.94 -14.42 21.12
CA ALA A 100 -10.77 -15.52 20.16
C ALA A 100 -11.88 -15.58 19.11
N ALA A 101 -13.14 -15.33 19.51
CA ALA A 101 -14.28 -15.28 18.60
C ALA A 101 -14.17 -14.10 17.61
N LEU A 102 -13.87 -12.90 18.09
CA LEU A 102 -13.64 -11.70 17.28
C LEU A 102 -12.50 -11.93 16.27
N ALA A 103 -11.38 -12.51 16.72
CA ALA A 103 -10.26 -12.82 15.84
C ALA A 103 -10.65 -13.80 14.73
N LYS A 104 -11.53 -14.78 15.01
CA LYS A 104 -12.03 -15.72 14.01
C LYS A 104 -12.86 -15.01 12.93
N VAL A 105 -13.77 -14.11 13.33
CA VAL A 105 -14.62 -13.33 12.41
C VAL A 105 -13.78 -12.41 11.53
N ILE A 106 -12.84 -11.65 12.12
CA ILE A 106 -11.96 -10.75 11.38
C ILE A 106 -11.13 -11.54 10.35
N ARG A 107 -10.62 -12.72 10.71
CA ARG A 107 -9.88 -13.58 9.77
C ARG A 107 -10.77 -14.15 8.67
N SER A 108 -12.04 -14.47 8.93
CA SER A 108 -12.94 -14.95 7.87
C SER A 108 -13.25 -13.87 6.83
N MET A 109 -13.22 -12.58 7.19
CA MET A 109 -13.36 -11.49 6.22
C MET A 109 -12.25 -11.49 5.15
N LYS A 110 -11.07 -12.04 5.44
CA LYS A 110 -10.00 -12.18 4.45
C LYS A 110 -10.43 -13.04 3.25
N ALA A 111 -11.23 -14.08 3.49
CA ALA A 111 -11.76 -14.92 2.42
C ALA A 111 -12.80 -14.18 1.58
N LEU A 112 -13.62 -13.31 2.21
CA LEU A 112 -14.67 -12.54 1.54
C LEU A 112 -14.13 -11.35 0.73
N CYS A 113 -13.02 -10.75 1.16
CA CYS A 113 -12.42 -9.59 0.50
C CYS A 113 -11.31 -9.95 -0.50
N SER A 114 -10.96 -11.22 -0.65
CA SER A 114 -10.04 -11.67 -1.70
C SER A 114 -10.85 -11.83 -2.99
N PRO A 115 -10.58 -11.06 -4.07
CA PRO A 115 -11.22 -11.32 -5.34
C PRO A 115 -10.80 -12.72 -5.81
N GLU A 116 -11.78 -13.58 -6.04
CA GLU A 116 -11.57 -14.83 -6.76
C GLU A 116 -10.98 -14.50 -8.15
N HIS A 117 -9.99 -15.29 -8.57
CA HIS A 117 -9.18 -15.05 -9.77
C HIS A 117 -10.01 -15.05 -11.05
#